data_AF-A0A1F9BII1-F1
#
_entry.id   AF-A0A1F9BII1-F1
#
_cell.length_a   1.000
_cell.length_b   1.000
_cell.length_c   1.000
_cell.angle_alpha   90.00
_cell.angle_beta   90.00
_cell.angle_gamma   90.00
#
_symmetry.space_group_name_H-M   'P 1'
#
loop_
_entity.id
_entity.type
_entity.pdbx_description
1 polymer ?
#
loop_
_entity_poly.entity_id
_entity_poly.type
_entity_poly.pdbx_seq_one_letter_code
_entity_poly.pdbx_strand_id
1 'polypeptide(L)'
;MENFRHNLSPVEIKFFLKTVTNLEENLFIYCCYKVPGKCPNCGQNKKMCKSGAVSLYSGSFDKITHEISVCLRCGYIDLTNVLTCERL
;
A
#
# COMPACT_ATOMS: atom_id res chain seq x y z
N MET A 1 14.02 6.55 -13.18
CA MET A 1 12.65 6.16 -12.79
C MET A 1 12.72 4.74 -12.29
N GLU A 2 12.61 4.52 -10.98
CA GLU A 2 12.45 3.15 -10.48
C GLU A 2 11.06 2.67 -10.89
N ASN A 3 11.00 1.56 -11.62
CA ASN A 3 9.75 0.97 -12.06
C ASN A 3 8.95 0.52 -10.83
N PHE A 4 7.67 0.90 -10.76
CA PHE A 4 6.72 0.42 -9.77
C PHE A 4 6.76 -1.12 -9.67
N ARG A 5 7.11 -1.64 -8.50
CA ARG A 5 7.40 -3.08 -8.31
C ARG A 5 6.17 -3.82 -7.80
N HIS A 6 5.72 -4.85 -8.51
CA HIS A 6 4.60 -5.69 -8.06
C HIS A 6 4.67 -7.16 -8.48
N ASN A 7 3.94 -8.02 -7.74
CA ASN A 7 3.72 -9.43 -8.09
C ASN A 7 2.22 -9.81 -8.21
N LEU A 8 1.35 -8.80 -8.36
CA LEU A 8 -0.09 -8.97 -8.56
C LEU A 8 -0.42 -9.30 -10.01
N SER A 9 -1.51 -10.05 -10.24
CA SER A 9 -2.08 -10.22 -11.58
C SER A 9 -2.70 -8.90 -12.09
N PRO A 10 -2.94 -8.76 -13.41
CA PRO A 10 -3.55 -7.55 -13.97
C PRO A 10 -4.89 -7.16 -13.33
N VAL A 11 -5.70 -8.16 -12.95
CA VAL A 11 -7.00 -7.92 -12.30
C VAL A 11 -6.82 -7.41 -10.87
N GLU A 12 -5.91 -8.03 -10.13
CA GLU A 12 -5.65 -7.67 -8.73
C GLU A 12 -4.99 -6.31 -8.61
N ILE A 13 -4.07 -5.95 -9.52
CA ILE A 13 -3.45 -4.63 -9.46
C ILE A 13 -4.44 -3.51 -9.79
N LYS A 14 -5.32 -3.73 -10.76
CA LYS A 14 -6.40 -2.78 -11.06
C LYS A 14 -7.35 -2.63 -9.87
N PHE A 15 -7.69 -3.74 -9.20
CA PHE A 15 -8.51 -3.70 -7.99
C PHE A 15 -7.81 -2.97 -6.85
N PHE A 16 -6.54 -3.28 -6.60
CA PHE A 16 -5.71 -2.61 -5.60
C PHE A 16 -5.68 -1.11 -5.83
N LEU A 17 -5.31 -0.67 -7.04
CA LEU A 17 -5.21 0.75 -7.39
C LEU A 17 -6.56 1.46 -7.19
N LYS A 18 -7.67 0.86 -7.63
CA LYS A 18 -9.02 1.41 -7.40
C LYS A 18 -9.41 1.48 -5.92
N THR A 19 -8.85 0.59 -5.10
CA THR A 19 -9.12 0.55 -3.66
C THR A 19 -8.36 1.68 -2.95
N VAL A 20 -7.09 1.87 -3.30
CA VAL A 20 -6.23 2.89 -2.67
C VAL A 20 -6.42 4.30 -3.23
N THR A 21 -7.09 4.48 -4.37
CA THR A 21 -7.43 5.82 -4.90
C THR A 21 -8.32 6.64 -3.97
N ASN A 22 -8.99 5.99 -3.01
CA ASN A 22 -9.86 6.65 -2.03
C ASN A 22 -9.10 7.11 -0.78
N LEU A 23 -7.78 6.89 -0.69
CA LEU A 23 -6.98 7.42 0.41
C LEU A 23 -6.88 8.95 0.28
N GLU A 24 -7.21 9.67 1.35
CA GLU A 24 -7.21 11.15 1.37
C GLU A 24 -5.80 11.75 1.33
N GLU A 25 -4.79 10.96 1.68
CA GLU A 25 -3.40 11.38 1.70
C GLU A 25 -2.78 11.39 0.28
N ASN A 26 -1.98 12.42 -0.01
CA ASN A 26 -1.20 12.46 -1.26
C ASN A 26 -0.01 11.52 -1.14
N LEU A 27 -0.25 10.25 -1.48
CA LEU A 27 0.70 9.16 -1.38
C LEU A 27 1.31 8.79 -2.73
N PHE A 28 2.63 8.67 -2.76
CA PHE A 28 3.35 8.06 -3.87
C PHE A 28 3.58 6.57 -3.58
N ILE A 29 2.83 5.70 -4.24
CA ILE A 29 2.94 4.25 -4.08
C ILE A 29 4.07 3.73 -4.97
N TYR A 30 5.10 3.13 -4.38
CA TYR A 30 6.28 2.66 -5.12
C TYR A 30 6.37 1.14 -5.27
N CYS A 31 5.69 0.37 -4.41
CA CYS A 31 5.64 -1.09 -4.53
C CYS A 31 4.35 -1.69 -3.95
N CYS A 32 3.90 -2.82 -4.49
CA CYS A 32 2.86 -3.63 -3.86
C CYS A 32 3.06 -5.13 -4.11
N TYR A 33 2.82 -5.96 -3.10
CA TYR A 33 3.05 -7.40 -3.20
C TYR A 33 2.01 -8.19 -2.40
N LYS A 34 1.65 -9.35 -2.93
CA LYS A 34 0.77 -10.28 -2.23
C LYS A 34 1.47 -10.86 -1.03
N VAL A 35 0.74 -10.95 0.07
CA VAL A 35 1.19 -11.63 1.27
C VAL A 35 0.15 -12.65 1.75
N PRO A 36 0.60 -13.79 2.29
CA PRO A 36 -0.29 -14.67 3.02
C PRO A 36 -0.79 -13.93 4.27
N GLY A 37 -2.11 -13.93 4.47
CA GLY A 37 -2.73 -13.27 5.61
C GLY A 37 -4.24 -13.47 5.61
N LYS A 38 -4.83 -13.42 6.80
CA LYS A 38 -6.29 -13.41 6.99
C LYS A 38 -6.78 -11.97 6.93
N CYS A 39 -7.76 -11.68 6.09
CA CYS A 39 -8.40 -10.37 6.12
C CYS A 39 -9.19 -10.22 7.44
N PRO A 40 -8.98 -9.13 8.21
CA PRO A 40 -9.71 -8.90 9.45
C PRO A 40 -11.21 -8.65 9.21
N ASN A 41 -11.59 -8.11 8.05
CA ASN A 41 -12.98 -7.84 7.71
C ASN A 41 -13.73 -9.07 7.19
N CYS A 42 -13.25 -9.73 6.13
CA CYS A 42 -13.98 -10.86 5.52
C CYS A 42 -13.50 -12.26 5.97
N GLY A 43 -12.49 -12.35 6.83
CA GLY A 43 -11.99 -13.61 7.39
C GLY A 43 -11.29 -14.56 6.41
N GLN A 44 -11.12 -14.16 5.14
CA GLN A 44 -10.51 -14.97 4.10
C GLN A 44 -8.98 -14.97 4.18
N ASN A 45 -8.38 -16.15 4.01
CA ASN A 45 -6.93 -16.32 3.94
C ASN A 45 -6.41 -16.16 2.49
N LYS A 46 -5.23 -15.55 2.34
CA LYS A 46 -4.37 -15.50 1.12
C LYS A 46 -4.67 -14.43 0.07
N LYS A 47 -5.54 -13.46 0.33
CA LYS A 47 -5.83 -12.35 -0.61
C LYS A 47 -5.48 -10.98 -0.03
N MET A 48 -4.39 -10.90 0.70
CA MET A 48 -3.87 -9.63 1.23
C MET A 48 -2.77 -9.11 0.31
N CYS A 49 -2.73 -7.80 0.11
CA CYS A 49 -1.70 -7.07 -0.61
C CYS A 49 -1.08 -6.07 0.38
N LYS A 50 0.23 -6.09 0.51
CA LYS A 50 0.98 -5.05 1.22
C LYS A 50 1.60 -4.11 0.20
N SER A 51 1.75 -2.86 0.57
CA SER A 51 2.24 -1.83 -0.32
C SER A 51 2.99 -0.77 0.48
N GLY A 52 4.10 -0.30 -0.08
CA GLY A 52 4.84 0.84 0.45
C GLY A 52 4.44 2.11 -0.29
N ALA A 53 4.20 3.18 0.45
CA ALA A 53 3.94 4.50 -0.10
C ALA A 53 4.68 5.59 0.69
N VAL A 54 5.01 6.71 0.06
CA VAL A 54 5.62 7.86 0.72
C VAL A 54 4.68 9.05 0.64
N SER A 55 4.52 9.79 1.74
CA SER A 55 3.75 11.04 1.72
C SER A 55 4.48 12.12 0.92
N LEU A 56 3.78 12.76 -0.01
CA LEU A 56 4.31 13.88 -0.78
C LEU A 56 4.39 15.18 0.05
N TYR A 57 3.77 15.22 1.24
CA TYR A 57 3.78 16.37 2.14
C TYR A 57 4.92 16.35 3.16
N SER A 58 5.67 15.24 3.25
CA SER A 58 6.72 15.12 4.24
C SER A 58 7.95 15.95 3.85
N GLY A 59 8.33 16.91 4.70
CA GLY A 59 9.49 17.76 4.53
C GLY A 59 10.80 16.96 4.49
N SER A 60 11.82 17.51 3.83
CA SER A 60 13.05 16.82 3.38
C SER A 60 13.87 16.06 4.43
N PHE A 61 13.61 16.26 5.72
CA PHE A 61 14.35 15.62 6.83
C PHE A 61 13.60 14.43 7.47
N ASP A 62 12.27 14.40 7.44
CA ASP A 62 11.45 13.34 8.02
C ASP A 62 10.43 12.90 6.97
N LYS A 63 10.72 11.83 6.22
CA LYS A 63 9.75 11.26 5.28
C LYS A 63 8.79 10.34 6.02
N ILE A 64 7.49 10.54 5.82
CA ILE A 64 6.49 9.63 6.36
C ILE A 64 6.24 8.56 5.30
N THR A 65 6.76 7.36 5.57
CA THR A 65 6.45 6.16 4.80
C THR A 65 5.18 5.53 5.35
N HIS A 66 4.37 4.96 4.47
CA HIS A 66 3.11 4.32 4.81
C HIS A 66 3.20 2.87 4.37
N GLU A 67 2.84 1.97 5.27
CA GLU A 67 2.55 0.59 4.93
C GLU A 67 1.04 0.45 4.74
N ILE A 68 0.62 0.18 3.51
CA ILE A 68 -0.77 -0.01 3.14
C ILE A 68 -1.03 -1.51 3.03
N SER A 69 -2.04 -2.01 3.75
CA SER A 69 -2.53 -3.38 3.65
C SER A 69 -3.94 -3.41 3.06
N VAL A 70 -4.12 -4.05 1.91
CA VAL A 70 -5.40 -4.14 1.20
C VAL A 70 -5.85 -5.59 1.04
N CYS A 71 -7.13 -5.87 1.31
CA CYS A 71 -7.74 -7.13 0.93
C CYS A 71 -8.21 -7.08 -0.53
N LEU A 72 -7.61 -7.88 -1.40
CA LEU A 72 -7.91 -8.01 -2.84
C LEU A 72 -9.28 -8.65 -3.15
N ARG A 73 -10.13 -8.84 -2.13
CA ARG A 73 -11.47 -9.42 -2.28
C ARG A 73 -12.57 -8.48 -1.81
N CYS A 74 -12.48 -8.00 -0.57
CA CYS A 74 -13.51 -7.12 0.00
C CYS A 74 -13.13 -5.64 -0.02
N GLY A 75 -11.91 -5.28 -0.43
CA GLY A 75 -11.45 -3.89 -0.45
C GLY A 75 -11.18 -3.30 0.93
N TYR A 76 -11.08 -4.11 1.98
CA TYR A 76 -10.60 -3.65 3.29
C TYR A 76 -9.21 -3.02 3.13
N ILE A 77 -9.01 -1.86 3.77
CA ILE A 77 -7.76 -1.11 3.77
C ILE A 77 -7.35 -0.88 5.21
N ASP A 78 -6.06 -1.04 5.46
CA ASP A 78 -5.40 -0.64 6.69
C ASP A 78 -4.15 0.16 6.32
N LEU A 79 -3.96 1.30 6.96
CA LEU A 79 -2.89 2.26 6.68
C LEU A 79 -2.10 2.46 7.96
N THR A 80 -0.83 2.09 7.93
CA THR A 80 0.07 2.27 9.08
C THR A 80 1.18 3.25 8.71
N ASN A 81 1.34 4.27 9.55
CA ASN A 81 2.36 5.29 9.35
C ASN A 81 3.68 4.81 9.96
N VAL A 82 4.73 4.85 9.15
CA VAL A 82 6.10 4.53 9.52
C VAL A 82 6.94 5.78 9.30
N LEU A 83 7.32 6.43 10.41
CA LEU A 83 8.25 7.55 10.35
C LEU A 83 9.63 7.02 9.92
N THR A 84 10.10 7.49 8.76
CA THR A 84 11.40 7.13 8.21
C THR A 84 12.26 8.39 8.10
N CYS A 85 13.37 8.41 8.84
CA CYS A 85 14.35 9.47 8.73
C CYS A 85 15.33 9.07 7.61
N GLU A 86 15.14 9.59 6.40
CA GLU A 86 16.12 9.42 5.32
C GLU A 86 17.18 10.51 5.45
N ARG A 87 18.43 10.10 5.71
CA ARG A 87 19.58 11.00 5.66
C ARG A 87 19.83 11.34 4.17
N LEU A 88 19.59 12.60 3.78
CA LEU A 88 19.91 13.13 2.44
C LEU A 88 21.40 12.97 2.11
#